data_AF-A0A5R9IMW0-F1
#
_entry.id   AF-A0A5R9IMW0-F1
#
_cell.length_a   1.000
_cell.length_b   1.000
_cell.length_c   1.000
_cell.angle_alpha   90.00
_cell.angle_beta   90.00
_cell.angle_gamma   90.00
#
_symmetry.space_group_name_H-M   'P 1'
#
loop_
_entity.id
_entity.type
_entity.pdbx_description
1 polymer ?
#
loop_
_entity_poly.entity_id
_entity_poly.type
_entity_poly.pdbx_seq_one_letter_code
_entity_poly.pdbx_strand_id
1 'polypeptide(L)' 'MANPDKAAHFLGEVQGESRQRWILYLIPMGDAPSTQQAIINAKQQISGTRFLADVSIDDRTEWGFGYSEQIIIVNAQAYR' A
#
# COMPACT_ATOMS: atom_id res chain seq x y z
N MET A 1 8.03 4.97 -34.13
CA MET A 1 8.88 3.80 -33.82
C MET A 1 9.14 3.84 -32.31
N ALA A 2 8.51 2.96 -31.53
CA ALA A 2 8.73 2.88 -30.10
C ALA A 2 10.07 2.18 -29.84
N ASN A 3 10.93 2.80 -29.02
CA ASN A 3 12.26 2.26 -28.70
C ASN A 3 12.13 1.10 -27.70
N PRO A 4 12.52 -0.14 -28.05
CA PRO A 4 12.39 -1.31 -27.17
C PRO A 4 13.35 -1.31 -25.96
N ASP A 5 14.29 -0.36 -25.87
CA ASP A 5 15.40 -0.37 -24.88
C ASP A 5 15.10 0.29 -23.53
N LYS A 6 13.85 0.67 -23.23
CA LYS A 6 13.45 0.99 -21.85
C LYS A 6 12.76 -0.21 -21.22
N ALA A 7 13.48 -1.32 -21.10
CA ALA A 7 13.06 -2.39 -20.22
C ALA A 7 12.88 -1.81 -18.81
N ALA A 8 11.69 -2.01 -18.25
CA ALA A 8 11.39 -1.67 -16.86
C ALA A 8 12.44 -2.32 -15.96
N HIS A 9 13.17 -1.54 -15.17
CA HIS A 9 14.17 -2.11 -14.28
C HIS A 9 13.50 -2.49 -12.96
N PHE A 10 13.42 -3.79 -12.66
CA PHE A 10 12.88 -4.29 -11.40
C PHE A 10 13.76 -3.81 -10.24
N LEU A 11 13.13 -3.19 -9.24
CA LEU A 11 13.79 -2.63 -8.07
C LEU A 11 13.62 -3.50 -6.82
N GLY A 12 12.55 -4.29 -6.76
CA GLY A 12 12.21 -5.12 -5.60
C GLY A 12 10.72 -5.22 -5.35
N GLU A 13 10.34 -6.07 -4.41
CA GLU A 13 8.98 -6.13 -3.87
C GLU A 13 8.76 -5.01 -2.86
N VAL A 14 7.56 -4.44 -2.84
CA VAL A 14 7.15 -3.37 -1.93
C VAL A 14 5.78 -3.67 -1.32
N GLN A 15 5.57 -3.21 -0.09
CA GLN A 15 4.32 -3.33 0.65
C GLN A 15 3.92 -1.99 1.26
N GLY A 16 2.87 -1.36 0.77
CA GLY A 16 2.33 -0.12 1.35
C GLY A 16 1.02 -0.36 2.08
N GLU A 17 0.79 0.40 3.15
CA GLU A 17 -0.39 0.22 3.98
C GLU A 17 -1.09 1.54 4.27
N SER A 18 -2.41 1.49 4.42
CA SER A 18 -3.23 2.59 4.94
C SER A 18 -4.10 2.05 6.07
N ARG A 19 -4.03 2.69 7.25
CA ARG A 19 -4.60 2.18 8.49
C ARG A 19 -5.54 3.19 9.12
N GLN A 20 -6.63 2.71 9.70
CA GLN A 20 -7.48 3.47 10.61
C GLN A 20 -7.78 2.65 11.86
N ARG A 21 -7.59 3.27 13.03
CA ARG A 21 -7.89 2.65 14.32
C ARG A 21 -9.27 3.07 14.80
N TRP A 22 -10.03 2.13 15.33
CA TRP A 22 -11.34 2.35 15.94
C TRP A 22 -11.26 2.09 17.44
N ILE A 23 -11.37 3.15 18.25
CA ILE A 23 -11.38 3.04 19.71
C ILE A 23 -12.75 2.56 20.17
N LEU A 24 -12.77 1.56 21.06
CA LEU A 24 -13.98 0.88 21.52
C LEU A 24 -14.89 0.42 20.38
N TYR A 25 -14.29 0.16 19.20
CA TYR A 25 -14.98 -0.24 17.96
C TYR A 25 -16.00 0.76 17.41
N LEU A 26 -16.00 2.00 17.92
CA LEU A 26 -17.02 3.03 17.61
C LEU A 26 -16.41 4.34 17.12
N ILE A 27 -15.24 4.72 17.62
CA ILE A 27 -14.66 6.04 17.37
C ILE A 27 -13.47 5.89 16.42
N PRO A 28 -13.61 6.26 15.13
CA PRO A 28 -12.50 6.24 14.20
C PRO A 28 -11.46 7.30 14.55
N MET A 29 -10.19 6.92 14.51
CA MET A 29 -9.03 7.77 14.74
C MET A 29 -8.25 7.90 13.44
N GLY A 30 -8.23 9.11 12.90
CA GLY A 30 -7.57 9.43 11.64
C GLY A 30 -8.43 9.16 10.41
N ASP A 31 -7.81 9.31 9.23
CA ASP A 31 -8.48 9.14 7.95
C ASP A 31 -8.89 7.70 7.71
N ALA A 32 -9.96 7.51 6.94
CA ALA A 32 -10.38 6.19 6.49
C ALA A 32 -9.26 5.54 5.67
N PRO A 33 -9.03 4.22 5.82
CA PRO A 33 -7.98 3.56 5.07
C PRO A 33 -8.33 3.63 3.57
N SER A 34 -7.33 3.89 2.73
CA SER A 34 -7.53 3.98 1.28
C SER A 34 -6.46 3.26 0.50
N THR A 35 -6.87 2.59 -0.58
CA THR A 35 -5.96 1.96 -1.54
C THR A 35 -4.98 2.98 -2.14
N GLN A 36 -5.44 4.21 -2.41
CA GLN A 36 -4.59 5.25 -2.97
C GLN A 36 -3.43 5.60 -2.02
N GLN A 37 -3.71 5.77 -0.72
CA GLN A 37 -2.67 6.04 0.25
C GLN A 37 -1.73 4.84 0.42
N ALA A 38 -2.26 3.61 0.42
CA ALA A 38 -1.44 2.40 0.46
C ALA A 38 -0.51 2.28 -0.77
N ILE A 39 -0.99 2.61 -1.98
CA ILE A 39 -0.16 2.66 -3.20
C ILE A 39 0.94 3.72 -3.10
N ILE A 40 0.62 4.91 -2.59
CA ILE A 40 1.61 5.98 -2.39
C ILE A 40 2.69 5.51 -1.42
N ASN A 41 2.28 4.91 -0.30
CA ASN A 41 3.18 4.37 0.71
C ASN A 41 4.06 3.25 0.13
N ALA A 42 3.51 2.35 -0.69
CA ALA A 42 4.27 1.30 -1.38
C ALA A 42 5.32 1.89 -2.34
N LYS A 43 4.93 2.87 -3.15
CA LYS A 43 5.80 3.51 -4.14
C LYS A 43 6.97 4.26 -3.49
N GLN A 44 6.78 4.78 -2.27
CA GLN A 44 7.80 5.52 -1.52
C GLN A 44 8.83 4.62 -0.82
N GLN A 45 8.60 3.30 -0.73
CA GLN A 45 9.54 2.39 -0.05
C GLN A 45 10.89 2.28 -0.74
N ILE A 46 10.92 2.30 -2.08
CA ILE A 46 12.16 2.22 -2.85
C ILE A 46 12.35 3.49 -3.67
N SER A 47 13.46 4.18 -3.41
CA SER A 47 13.82 5.42 -4.10
C SER A 47 13.96 5.24 -5.62
N GLY A 48 13.26 6.09 -6.36
CA GLY A 48 13.26 6.08 -7.83
C GLY A 48 12.36 5.01 -8.45
N THR A 49 11.41 4.45 -7.70
CA THR A 49 10.26 3.72 -8.24
C THR A 49 9.40 4.64 -9.10
N ARG A 50 9.18 4.27 -10.36
CA ARG A 50 8.31 5.00 -11.29
C ARG A 50 6.90 4.45 -11.32
N PHE A 51 6.77 3.13 -11.32
CA PHE A 51 5.49 2.44 -11.33
C PHE A 51 5.56 1.13 -10.55
N LEU A 52 4.38 0.65 -10.18
CA LEU A 52 4.16 -0.63 -9.53
C LEU A 52 3.51 -1.57 -10.55
N ALA A 53 3.90 -2.84 -10.54
CA ALA A 53 3.28 -3.90 -11.31
C ALA A 53 2.99 -5.09 -10.38
N ASP A 54 2.21 -6.06 -10.88
CA ASP A 54 1.79 -7.23 -10.09
C ASP A 54 1.18 -6.84 -8.74
N VAL A 55 0.25 -5.89 -8.78
CA VAL A 55 -0.34 -5.28 -7.59
C VAL A 55 -1.42 -6.20 -7.03
N SER A 56 -1.27 -6.61 -5.77
CA SER A 56 -2.32 -7.21 -4.96
C SER A 56 -2.78 -6.25 -3.86
N ILE A 57 -4.08 -6.27 -3.57
CA ILE A 57 -4.69 -5.44 -2.54
C ILE A 57 -5.41 -6.37 -1.57
N ASP A 58 -5.03 -6.30 -0.31
CA ASP A 58 -5.72 -6.98 0.79
C ASP A 58 -6.43 -5.94 1.68
N ASP A 59 -7.58 -6.32 2.20
CA ASP A 59 -8.28 -5.60 3.27
C ASP A 59 -8.34 -6.51 4.50
N ARG A 60 -7.87 -6.01 5.64
CA ARG A 60 -7.83 -6.75 6.90
C ARG A 60 -8.36 -5.89 8.04
N THR A 61 -9.13 -6.52 8.91
CA THR A 61 -9.48 -5.96 10.21
C THR A 61 -8.82 -6.76 11.32
N GLU A 62 -7.95 -6.09 12.08
CA GLU A 62 -7.31 -6.65 13.26
C GLU A 62 -8.10 -6.24 14.51
N TRP A 63 -8.31 -7.19 15.42
CA TRP A 63 -9.11 -6.99 16.63
C TRP A 63 -8.23 -7.10 17.87
N GLY A 64 -8.18 -6.02 18.65
CA GLY A 64 -7.53 -5.97 19.95
C GLY A 64 -8.55 -5.78 21.07
N PHE A 65 -8.09 -5.84 22.32
CA PHE A 65 -8.96 -5.52 23.45
C PHE A 65 -9.26 -4.02 23.51
N GLY A 66 -10.51 -3.65 23.21
CA GLY A 66 -10.97 -2.26 23.28
C GLY A 66 -10.65 -1.42 22.03
N TYR A 67 -10.19 -2.03 20.95
CA TYR A 67 -9.98 -1.37 19.66
C TYR A 67 -9.97 -2.36 18.50
N SER A 68 -10.21 -1.85 17.29
CA SER A 68 -9.89 -2.56 16.05
C SER A 68 -9.06 -1.68 15.12
N GLU A 69 -8.33 -2.30 14.19
CA GLU A 69 -7.61 -1.60 13.12
C GLU A 69 -8.08 -2.11 11.77
N GLN A 70 -8.57 -1.21 10.93
CA GLN A 70 -8.83 -1.50 9.53
C GLN A 70 -7.59 -1.12 8.72
N ILE A 71 -7.11 -2.06 7.92
CA ILE A 71 -5.85 -1.96 7.20
C ILE A 71 -6.08 -2.37 5.75
N ILE A 72 -5.80 -1.46 4.83
CA ILE A 72 -5.63 -1.79 3.41
C ILE A 72 -4.13 -1.97 3.16
N ILE A 73 -3.77 -3.14 2.64
CA ILE A 73 -2.39 -3.52 2.33
C ILE A 73 -2.27 -3.65 0.81
N VAL A 74 -1.23 -3.04 0.25
CA VAL A 74 -0.89 -3.13 -1.17
C VAL A 74 0.46 -3.80 -1.27
N ASN A 75 0.52 -4.98 -1.89
CA ASN A 75 1.78 -5.63 -2.25
C ASN A 75 2.00 -5.46 -3.74
N ALA A 76 3.22 -5.15 -4.16
CA ALA A 76 3.53 -4.97 -5.57
C ALA A 76 5.02 -5.15 -5.86
N GLN A 77 5.34 -5.24 -7.14
CA GLN A 77 6.70 -5.17 -7.66
C GLN A 77 6.99 -3.74 -8.12
N ALA A 78 8.10 -3.16 -7.64
CA ALA A 78 8.54 -1.82 -7.99
C ALA A 78 9.46 -1.82 -9.20
N TYR A 79 9.26 -0.87 -10.11
CA TYR A 79 10.07 -0.71 -11.33
C TYR A 79 10.47 0.74 -11.58
N ARG A 80 11.61 0.95 -12.25
CA ARG A 80 12.10 2.26 -12.74
C ARG A 80 12.05 2.38 -14.26
#